data_AF-A0A0C9X2P8-F1
#
_entry.id   AF-A0A0C9X2P8-F1
#
_cell.length_a   1.000
_cell.length_b   1.000
_cell.length_c   1.000
_cell.angle_alpha   90.00
_cell.angle_beta   90.00
_cell.angle_gamma   90.00
#
_symmetry.space_group_name_H-M   'P 1'
#
loop_
_entity.id
_entity.type
_entity.pdbx_description
1 polymer ?
#
loop_
_entity_poly.entity_id
_entity_poly.type
_entity_poly.pdbx_seq_one_letter_code
_entity_poly.pdbx_strand_id
1 'polypeptide(L)'
;MVLKSGQKNVGLTLFSPKESNFKPFVEIGRVALFKSGPFPGKIAVIVEIIDHSRAIIDGSTTGVPRQSYPYKHLTLTPLKLSGLPRGDGTKRG
;
A
#
# COMPACT_ATOMS: atom_id res chain seq x y z
N MET A 1 -22.59 6.14 -58.83
CA MET A 1 -21.42 6.98 -58.52
C MET A 1 -21.47 7.30 -57.04
N VAL A 2 -20.61 6.60 -56.28
CA VAL A 2 -19.87 7.05 -55.09
C VAL A 2 -20.68 7.54 -53.88
N LEU A 3 -20.45 7.14 -52.64
CA LEU A 3 -19.76 6.07 -51.92
C LEU A 3 -20.29 6.23 -50.47
N LYS A 4 -20.48 5.14 -49.73
CA LYS A 4 -20.68 5.19 -48.28
C LYS A 4 -19.46 5.87 -47.63
N SER A 5 -19.62 7.06 -47.06
CA SER A 5 -18.67 7.63 -46.10
C SER A 5 -19.14 7.22 -44.70
N GLY A 6 -18.34 6.73 -43.78
CA GLY A 6 -16.90 6.56 -43.75
C GLY A 6 -16.62 6.26 -42.29
N GLN A 7 -16.56 4.98 -41.93
CA GLN A 7 -16.01 4.59 -40.65
C GLN A 7 -14.53 4.94 -40.65
N LYS A 8 -14.15 5.98 -39.92
CA LYS A 8 -12.76 6.25 -39.53
C LYS A 8 -12.74 6.97 -38.19
N ASN A 9 -12.45 6.22 -37.13
CA ASN A 9 -11.60 6.63 -36.02
C ASN A 9 -11.01 5.35 -35.41
N VAL A 10 -9.86 4.96 -35.97
CA VAL A 10 -9.04 3.85 -35.54
C VAL A 10 -8.10 4.32 -34.43
N GLY A 11 -8.14 3.63 -33.29
CA GLY A 11 -7.01 3.45 -32.36
C GLY A 11 -6.71 4.58 -31.37
N LEU A 12 -7.18 4.43 -30.11
CA LEU A 12 -6.36 4.35 -28.88
C LEU A 12 -7.20 4.71 -27.65
N THR A 13 -7.80 3.71 -27.00
CA THR A 13 -7.84 3.54 -25.52
C THR A 13 -8.48 2.17 -25.21
N LEU A 14 -7.80 1.08 -25.60
CA LEU A 14 -8.13 -0.28 -25.13
C LEU A 14 -7.68 -0.56 -23.69
N PHE A 15 -7.14 0.45 -23.02
CA PHE A 15 -6.86 0.45 -21.60
C PHE A 15 -7.61 1.63 -20.99
N SER A 16 -8.91 1.46 -20.72
CA SER A 16 -9.45 2.12 -19.55
C SER A 16 -8.68 1.49 -18.37
N PRO A 17 -7.81 2.21 -17.64
CA PRO A 17 -7.29 1.68 -16.40
C PRO A 17 -8.55 1.34 -15.61
N LYS A 18 -8.83 0.04 -15.45
CA LYS A 18 -9.96 -0.41 -14.66
C LYS A 18 -9.76 0.25 -13.31
N GLU A 19 -10.54 1.28 -13.04
CA GLU A 19 -10.50 2.03 -11.80
C GLU A 19 -10.98 1.05 -10.74
N SER A 20 -10.03 0.27 -10.27
CA SER A 20 -10.24 -0.70 -9.24
C SER A 20 -10.36 0.14 -7.99
N ASN A 21 -11.61 0.43 -7.62
CA ASN A 21 -11.96 1.14 -6.38
C ASN A 21 -11.66 0.29 -5.13
N PHE A 22 -10.67 -0.60 -5.23
CA PHE A 22 -10.16 -1.40 -4.15
C PHE A 22 -9.21 -0.52 -3.35
N LYS A 23 -9.77 0.14 -2.34
CA LYS A 23 -8.96 0.75 -1.29
C LYS A 23 -8.15 -0.37 -0.63
N PRO A 24 -6.82 -0.25 -0.52
CA PRO A 24 -6.02 -1.24 0.18
C PRO A 24 -6.54 -1.37 1.62
N PHE A 25 -6.86 -2.60 2.02
CA PHE A 25 -7.35 -2.90 3.36
C PHE A 25 -6.21 -2.83 4.37
N VAL A 26 -6.50 -2.30 5.57
CA VAL A 26 -5.58 -2.37 6.71
C VAL A 26 -5.58 -3.79 7.23
N GLU A 27 -4.41 -4.43 7.23
CA GLU A 27 -4.23 -5.78 7.75
C GLU A 27 -2.78 -6.00 8.19
N ILE A 28 -2.58 -7.00 9.05
CA ILE A 28 -1.24 -7.46 9.46
C ILE A 28 -0.52 -8.04 8.23
N GLY A 29 0.76 -7.67 8.05
CA GLY A 29 1.58 -8.04 6.89
C GLY A 29 1.57 -7.04 5.76
N ARG A 30 0.73 -6.00 5.83
CA ARG A 30 0.64 -4.97 4.82
C ARG A 30 1.86 -4.04 4.86
N VAL A 31 2.48 -3.80 3.71
CA VAL A 31 3.58 -2.82 3.58
C VAL A 31 3.01 -1.43 3.40
N ALA A 32 3.50 -0.48 4.19
CA ALA A 32 3.10 0.91 4.20
C ALA A 32 4.28 1.83 3.91
N LEU A 33 4.05 2.84 3.06
CA LEU A 33 4.97 3.93 2.77
C LEU A 33 4.66 5.12 3.69
N PHE A 34 5.68 5.73 4.27
CA PHE A 34 5.53 6.96 5.04
C PHE A 34 5.45 8.16 4.09
N LYS A 35 4.29 8.83 4.04
CA LYS A 35 4.10 10.05 3.24
C LYS A 35 4.47 11.32 4.01
N SER A 36 4.52 11.26 5.34
CA SER A 36 4.90 12.38 6.21
C SER A 36 5.34 11.90 7.60
N GLY A 37 5.80 12.83 8.43
CA GLY A 37 6.37 12.55 9.75
C GLY A 37 7.89 12.37 9.70
N PRO A 38 8.51 11.72 10.69
CA PRO A 38 9.97 11.63 10.85
C PRO A 38 10.66 10.62 9.92
N PHE A 39 9.89 9.78 9.21
CA PHE A 39 10.43 8.72 8.33
C PHE A 39 9.99 8.84 6.86
N PRO A 40 9.89 10.03 6.27
CA PRO A 40 9.27 10.20 4.95
C PRO A 40 10.02 9.40 3.88
N GLY A 41 9.28 8.76 2.99
CA GLY A 41 9.83 7.93 1.90
C GLY A 41 10.31 6.54 2.32
N LYS A 42 10.38 6.24 3.61
CA LYS A 42 10.68 4.88 4.10
C LYS A 42 9.46 3.97 3.97
N ILE A 43 9.69 2.66 4.09
CA ILE A 43 8.64 1.65 4.16
C ILE A 43 8.73 0.88 5.47
N ALA A 44 7.58 0.43 5.98
CA ALA A 44 7.48 -0.47 7.13
C ALA A 44 6.30 -1.42 6.94
N VAL A 45 6.25 -2.47 7.77
CA VAL A 45 5.18 -3.46 7.76
C VAL A 45 4.26 -3.24 8.96
N ILE A 46 2.94 -3.34 8.75
CA ILE A 46 1.97 -3.39 9.84
C ILE A 46 2.07 -4.76 10.50
N VAL A 47 2.50 -4.80 11.77
CA VAL A 47 2.65 -6.05 12.54
C VAL A 47 1.49 -6.28 13.51
N GLU A 48 0.80 -5.22 13.92
CA GLU A 48 -0.37 -5.29 14.80
C GLU A 48 -1.30 -4.11 14.55
N ILE A 49 -2.62 -4.32 14.69
CA ILE A 49 -3.62 -3.26 14.60
C ILE A 49 -4.02 -2.88 16.02
N ILE A 50 -3.86 -1.60 16.37
CA ILE A 50 -4.23 -1.10 17.70
C ILE A 50 -5.68 -0.66 17.70
N ASP A 51 -6.02 0.25 16.77
CA ASP A 51 -7.33 0.87 16.65
C ASP A 51 -7.58 1.27 15.19
N HIS A 52 -8.70 1.95 14.91
CA HIS A 52 -9.07 2.42 13.57
C HIS A 52 -8.14 3.48 12.98
N SER A 53 -7.27 4.09 13.80
CA SER A 53 -6.42 5.22 13.44
C SER A 53 -4.92 4.90 13.50
N ARG A 54 -4.51 3.84 14.20
CA ARG A 54 -3.11 3.47 14.45
C ARG A 54 -2.85 1.96 14.39
N ALA A 55 -1.61 1.62 14.04
CA ALA A 55 -1.03 0.28 14.07
C ALA A 55 0.33 0.29 14.77
N ILE A 56 0.80 -0.89 15.18
CA ILE A 56 2.24 -1.11 15.37
C ILE A 56 2.87 -1.39 14.01
N ILE A 57 3.88 -0.61 13.67
CA ILE A 57 4.69 -0.74 12.46
C ILE A 57 6.07 -1.31 12.81
N ASP A 58 6.71 -1.99 11.87
CA ASP A 58 8.11 -2.42 11.98
C ASP A 58 8.83 -2.25 10.64
N GLY A 59 9.91 -1.46 10.64
CA GLY A 59 10.81 -1.29 9.51
C GLY A 59 12.25 -1.28 9.99
N SER A 60 12.62 -2.19 10.90
CA SER A 60 13.99 -2.29 11.44
C SER A 60 15.07 -2.33 10.35
N THR A 61 14.81 -3.01 9.23
CA THR A 61 15.71 -3.04 8.05
C THR A 61 15.74 -1.74 7.24
N THR A 62 14.74 -0.86 7.40
CA THR A 62 14.66 0.45 6.74
C THR A 62 15.01 1.60 7.70
N GLY A 63 15.42 1.28 8.93
CA GLY A 63 15.71 2.26 9.97
C GLY A 63 14.46 2.96 10.50
N VAL A 64 13.33 2.25 10.55
CA VAL A 64 12.11 2.66 11.25
C VAL A 64 11.92 1.73 12.45
N PRO A 65 12.05 2.21 13.70
CA PRO A 65 11.90 1.35 14.87
C PRO A 65 10.46 0.87 15.02
N ARG A 66 10.29 -0.29 15.66
CA ARG A 66 8.97 -0.83 15.97
C ARG A 66 8.24 0.09 16.94
N GLN A 67 7.11 0.65 16.52
CA GLN A 67 6.38 1.66 17.29
C GLN A 67 4.90 1.75 16.87
N SER A 68 4.07 2.37 17.71
CA SER A 68 2.73 2.79 17.31
C SER A 68 2.81 3.96 16.32
N TYR A 69 2.07 3.88 15.21
CA TYR A 69 2.07 4.93 14.20
C TYR A 69 0.68 5.15 13.57
N PRO A 70 0.29 6.42 13.27
CA PRO A 70 -1.01 6.72 12.69
C PRO A 70 -1.11 6.41 11.19
N TYR A 71 -2.22 5.81 10.76
CA TYR A 71 -2.49 5.54 9.35
C TYR A 71 -2.56 6.82 8.50
N LYS A 72 -2.95 7.96 9.10
CA LYS A 72 -3.02 9.25 8.39
C LYS A 72 -1.68 9.71 7.79
N HIS A 73 -0.55 9.17 8.27
CA HIS A 73 0.80 9.45 7.78
C HIS A 73 1.35 8.35 6.86
N LEU A 74 0.52 7.36 6.53
CA LEU A 74 0.89 6.21 5.73
C LEU A 74 0.10 6.18 4.41
N THR A 75 0.70 5.57 3.40
CA THR A 75 0.05 5.11 2.18
C THR A 75 0.22 3.60 2.13
N LEU A 76 -0.89 2.86 2.17
CA LEU A 76 -0.85 1.40 2.08
C LEU A 76 -0.54 0.99 0.64
N THR A 77 0.33 0.00 0.49
CA THR A 77 0.70 -0.54 -0.82
C THR A 77 -0.06 -1.84 -1.10
N PRO A 78 -0.18 -2.27 -2.37
CA PRO A 78 -0.74 -3.57 -2.72
C PRO A 78 0.07 -4.78 -2.20
N LEU A 79 1.29 -4.56 -1.71
CA LEU A 79 2.18 -5.61 -1.21
C LEU A 79 1.77 -6.09 0.18
N LYS A 80 1.71 -7.40 0.35
CA LYS A 80 1.42 -8.09 1.61
C LYS A 80 2.43 -9.20 1.83
N LEU A 81 3.01 -9.24 3.03
CA LEU A 81 3.78 -10.38 3.51
C LEU A 81 2.82 -11.42 4.09
N SER A 82 2.88 -12.65 3.58
CA SER A 82 2.21 -13.81 4.16
C SER A 82 3.04 -14.38 5.30
N GLY A 83 2.37 -14.96 6.31
CA GLY A 83 3.06 -15.74 7.35
C GLY A 83 3.81 -14.92 8.41
N LEU A 84 3.46 -13.65 8.63
CA LEU A 84 4.00 -12.95 9.79
C LEU A 84 3.53 -13.64 11.09
N PRO A 85 4.46 -14.04 11.98
CA PRO A 85 4.08 -14.55 13.29
C PRO A 85 3.32 -13.45 14.03
N ARG A 86 2.08 -13.76 14.45
CA ARG A 86 1.29 -12.87 15.31
C ARG A 86 1.97 -12.84 16.67
N GLY A 87 2.68 -11.76 16.95
CA GLY A 87 3.43 -11.60 18.19
C GLY A 87 4.67 -12.49 18.24
N ASP A 88 5.76 -12.03 17.63
CA ASP A 88 7.04 -12.10 18.32
C ASP A 88 7.71 -10.72 18.26
N GLY A 89 8.10 -10.23 19.44
CA GLY A 89 9.00 -9.11 19.56
C GLY A 89 10.32 -9.55 18.95
N THR A 90 10.81 -8.74 18.01
CA THR A 90 12.17 -8.74 17.46
C THR A 90 13.13 -9.55 18.34
N LYS A 91 13.64 -10.70 17.86
CA LYS A 91 14.67 -11.46 18.57
C LYS A 91 15.79 -10.49 18.93
N ARG A 92 15.89 -10.15 20.22
CA ARG A 92 17.00 -9.37 20.77
C ARG A 92 18.20 -10.30 20.71
N GLY A 93 19.08 -10.06 19.74
CA GLY A 93 20.46 -10.54 19.80
C GLY A 93 21.22 -9.83 20.90
#